data_AF-A0A9D8FHR4-F1
#
_entry.id   AF-A0A9D8FHR4-F1
#
_cell.length_a   1.000
_cell.length_b   1.000
_cell.length_c   1.000
_cell.angle_alpha   90.00
_cell.angle_beta   90.00
_cell.angle_gamma   90.00
#
_symmetry.space_group_name_H-M   'P 1'
#
loop_
_entity.id
_entity.type
_entity.pdbx_description
1 polymer ?
#
loop_
_entity_poly.entity_id
_entity_poly.type
_entity_poly.pdbx_seq_one_letter_code
_entity_poly.pdbx_strand_id
1 'polypeptide(L)'
;MEQQGNEVIRKAVREQYGKVAESNSSCCGVSTSCCDTAVSCCGDSNADAKSLSEGLGYSQADVNDVPEGSNMGLGCGNPQAIASLKQGETVLDLGSGGGFDCFLAAQEVGETGHVIGVDMTAEMLSKARNNAIKGGYKNVEF
;
A
#
# COMPACT_ATOMS: atom_id res chain seq x y z
N MET A 1 -25.23 20.53 8.25
CA MET A 1 -24.18 21.21 7.46
C MET A 1 -22.82 20.53 7.59
N GLU A 2 -22.40 20.05 8.77
CA GLU A 2 -21.12 19.32 8.94
C GLU A 2 -20.97 18.05 8.08
N GLN A 3 -22.03 17.25 7.93
CA GLN A 3 -21.95 16.01 7.13
C GLN A 3 -21.70 16.26 5.63
N GLN A 4 -22.21 17.36 5.07
CA GLN A 4 -21.98 17.72 3.67
C GLN A 4 -20.52 18.13 3.42
N GLY A 5 -19.91 18.86 4.36
CA GLY A 5 -18.49 19.19 4.27
C GLY A 5 -17.59 17.96 4.35
N ASN A 6 -17.90 17.02 5.24
CA ASN A 6 -17.13 15.79 5.40
C ASN A 6 -17.20 14.88 4.17
N GLU A 7 -18.36 14.77 3.51
CA GLU A 7 -18.48 13.99 2.28
C GLU A 7 -17.73 14.62 1.10
N VAL A 8 -17.68 15.94 1.01
CA VAL A 8 -16.85 16.63 0.01
C VAL A 8 -15.37 16.31 0.20
N ILE A 9 -14.88 16.34 1.45
CA ILE A 9 -13.48 16.00 1.77
C ILE A 9 -13.21 14.53 1.45
N ARG A 10 -14.06 13.60 1.91
CA ARG A 10 -13.91 12.16 1.63
C ARG A 10 -13.89 11.87 0.14
N LYS A 11 -14.75 12.55 -0.63
CA LYS A 11 -14.79 12.41 -2.09
C LYS A 11 -13.49 12.90 -2.72
N ALA A 12 -12.99 14.06 -2.32
CA ALA A 12 -11.73 14.59 -2.83
C ALA A 12 -10.54 13.65 -2.52
N VAL A 13 -10.48 13.07 -1.31
CA VAL A 13 -9.46 12.08 -0.95
C VAL A 13 -9.56 10.84 -1.83
N ARG A 14 -10.75 10.25 -1.99
CA ARG A 14 -10.96 9.08 -2.86
C ARG A 14 -10.58 9.35 -4.31
N GLU A 15 -10.99 10.49 -4.86
CA GLU A 15 -10.65 10.88 -6.23
C GLU A 15 -9.13 11.02 -6.42
N GLN A 16 -8.42 11.54 -5.43
CA GLN A 16 -6.97 11.68 -5.50
C GLN A 16 -6.28 10.32 -5.48
N TYR A 17 -6.60 9.46 -4.51
CA TYR A 17 -6.03 8.11 -4.44
C TYR A 17 -6.41 7.23 -5.63
N GLY A 18 -7.63 7.37 -6.17
CA GLY A 18 -8.05 6.65 -7.38
C GLY A 18 -7.17 6.99 -8.59
N LYS A 19 -6.84 8.28 -8.79
CA LYS A 19 -5.90 8.70 -9.84
C LYS A 19 -4.50 8.10 -9.66
N VAL A 20 -4.02 7.97 -8.43
CA VAL A 20 -2.73 7.32 -8.14
C VAL A 20 -2.78 5.83 -8.47
N ALA A 21 -3.90 5.16 -8.24
CA ALA A 21 -4.06 3.76 -8.63
C ALA A 21 -4.04 3.58 -10.17
N GLU A 22 -4.64 4.50 -10.92
CA GLU A 22 -4.66 4.43 -12.38
C GLU A 22 -3.34 4.82 -13.03
N SER A 23 -2.64 5.78 -12.43
CA SER A 23 -1.33 6.22 -12.91
C SER A 23 -0.23 5.29 -12.39
N ASN A 24 0.65 4.80 -13.27
CA ASN A 24 1.86 4.08 -12.86
C ASN A 24 2.95 5.03 -12.29
N SER A 25 2.56 6.19 -11.76
CA SER A 25 3.47 7.21 -11.24
C SER A 25 3.42 7.25 -9.71
N SER A 26 4.60 7.16 -9.08
CA SER A 26 4.83 7.49 -7.67
C SER A 26 4.22 8.86 -7.36
N CYS A 27 3.17 8.89 -6.52
CA CYS A 27 2.33 10.07 -6.38
C CYS A 27 2.33 10.60 -4.93
N CYS A 28 3.37 11.36 -4.62
CA CYS A 28 3.14 12.62 -3.94
C CYS A 28 3.28 13.72 -5.01
N GLY A 29 2.18 13.94 -5.73
CA GLY A 29 2.07 14.97 -6.76
C GLY A 29 2.37 16.36 -6.21
N VAL A 30 3.02 17.16 -7.05
CA VAL A 30 3.56 18.49 -6.80
C VAL A 30 2.60 19.40 -6.02
N SER A 31 3.15 20.15 -5.07
CA SER A 31 2.56 21.30 -4.37
C SER A 31 1.39 21.01 -3.42
N THR A 32 1.69 20.44 -2.25
CA THR A 32 1.50 21.08 -0.92
C THR A 32 1.79 20.01 0.13
N SER A 33 2.84 20.27 0.89
CA SER A 33 3.41 19.39 1.90
C SER A 33 2.41 19.03 3.00
N CYS A 34 2.32 17.73 3.34
CA CYS A 34 1.69 17.24 4.57
C CYS A 34 2.65 17.24 5.78
N CYS A 35 3.89 17.76 5.64
CA CYS A 35 4.89 17.81 6.72
C CYS A 35 5.80 19.04 6.59
N ASP A 36 5.69 19.98 7.52
CA ASP A 36 6.35 21.30 7.49
C ASP A 36 7.85 21.25 7.94
N THR A 37 8.57 20.20 7.54
CA THR A 37 10.01 20.06 7.73
C THR A 37 10.62 19.52 6.44
N ALA A 38 11.78 20.06 6.06
CA ALA A 38 12.44 19.90 4.76
C ALA A 38 13.00 18.48 4.45
N VAL A 39 12.26 17.44 4.82
CA VAL A 39 12.43 16.06 4.38
C VAL A 39 11.07 15.68 3.78
N SER A 40 11.04 15.52 2.46
CA SER A 40 9.86 15.03 1.75
C SER A 40 9.50 13.66 2.32
N CYS A 41 8.42 13.57 3.10
CA CYS A 41 7.96 12.31 3.74
C CYS A 41 7.61 11.22 2.71
N CYS A 42 7.33 11.61 1.47
CA CYS A 42 7.39 10.72 0.33
C CYS A 42 8.67 11.08 -0.42
N GLY A 43 9.50 10.10 -0.76
CA GLY A 43 10.79 10.31 -1.41
C GLY A 43 10.75 11.27 -2.61
N ASP A 44 11.94 11.67 -3.04
CA ASP A 44 12.15 12.58 -4.17
C ASP A 44 11.24 12.23 -5.36
N SER A 45 10.76 13.23 -6.09
CA SER A 45 9.77 13.09 -7.18
C SER A 45 10.24 12.23 -8.39
N ASN A 46 11.38 11.57 -8.25
CA ASN A 46 12.04 10.64 -9.17
C ASN A 46 12.60 9.39 -8.46
N ALA A 47 12.29 9.18 -7.17
CA ALA A 47 12.76 8.04 -6.41
C ALA A 47 11.96 6.79 -6.79
N ASP A 48 12.66 5.76 -7.25
CA ASP A 48 12.08 4.45 -7.51
C ASP A 48 11.37 3.94 -6.25
N ALA A 49 10.13 3.45 -6.38
CA ALA A 49 9.34 2.94 -5.26
C ALA A 49 10.11 1.91 -4.39
N LYS A 50 11.04 1.18 -5.02
CA LYS A 50 11.97 0.26 -4.36
C LYS A 50 12.91 0.95 -3.36
N SER A 51 13.55 2.05 -3.79
CA SER A 51 14.48 2.82 -2.96
C SER A 51 13.78 3.46 -1.76
N LEU A 52 12.50 3.86 -1.93
CA LEU A 52 11.70 4.38 -0.83
C LEU A 52 11.38 3.29 0.19
N SER A 53 10.98 2.10 -0.26
CA SER A 53 10.74 0.96 0.64
C SER A 53 12.00 0.53 1.40
N GLU A 54 13.17 0.51 0.75
CA GLU A 54 14.43 0.25 1.45
C GLU A 54 14.70 1.27 2.57
N GLY A 55 14.42 2.55 2.31
CA GLY A 55 14.50 3.60 3.33
C GLY A 55 13.52 3.43 4.49
N LEU A 56 12.40 2.72 4.28
CA LEU A 56 11.42 2.36 5.30
C LEU A 56 11.77 1.06 6.05
N GLY A 57 12.88 0.41 5.69
CA GLY A 57 13.37 -0.80 6.36
C GLY A 57 12.86 -2.11 5.77
N TYR A 58 12.34 -2.11 4.55
CA TYR A 58 12.12 -3.36 3.80
C TYR A 58 13.44 -3.90 3.24
N SER A 59 13.57 -5.21 3.22
CA SER A 59 14.72 -5.85 2.60
C SER A 59 14.60 -5.82 1.07
N GLN A 60 15.72 -5.98 0.37
CA GLN A 60 15.69 -6.09 -1.09
C GLN A 60 14.90 -7.32 -1.57
N ALA A 61 14.86 -8.39 -0.76
CA ALA A 61 14.08 -9.57 -1.05
C ALA A 61 12.58 -9.24 -0.98
N ASP A 62 12.13 -8.58 0.09
CA ASP A 62 10.72 -8.18 0.29
C ASP A 62 10.22 -7.34 -0.90
N VAL A 63 11.03 -6.40 -1.38
CA VAL A 63 10.68 -5.53 -2.50
C VAL A 63 10.60 -6.28 -3.84
N ASN A 64 11.31 -7.40 -3.98
CA ASN A 64 11.36 -8.19 -5.21
C ASN A 64 10.42 -9.40 -5.21
N ASP A 65 10.01 -9.89 -4.03
CA ASP A 65 9.19 -11.09 -3.86
C ASP A 65 7.67 -10.81 -3.93
N VAL A 66 7.31 -9.58 -4.27
CA VAL A 66 5.93 -9.13 -4.45
C VAL A 66 5.58 -8.86 -5.92
N PRO A 67 4.30 -8.91 -6.32
CA PRO A 67 3.88 -8.60 -7.68
C PRO A 67 4.27 -7.17 -8.10
N GLU A 68 4.73 -7.00 -9.34
CA GLU A 68 5.01 -5.68 -9.90
C GLU A 68 3.76 -4.78 -9.86
N GLY A 69 3.92 -3.54 -9.39
CA GLY A 69 2.82 -2.59 -9.22
C GLY A 69 2.05 -2.73 -7.91
N SER A 70 2.46 -3.63 -7.00
CA SER A 70 1.95 -3.66 -5.62
C SER A 70 2.58 -2.56 -4.75
N ASN A 71 3.89 -2.34 -4.90
CA ASN A 71 4.60 -1.23 -4.28
C ASN A 71 4.43 0.05 -5.11
N MET A 72 3.67 0.99 -4.56
CA MET A 72 3.35 2.27 -5.20
C MET A 72 4.13 3.46 -4.61
N GLY A 73 5.02 3.21 -3.64
CA GLY A 73 5.81 4.26 -2.98
C GLY A 73 4.99 5.20 -2.09
N LEU A 74 3.85 4.74 -1.56
CA LEU A 74 2.96 5.52 -0.70
C LEU A 74 3.07 5.17 0.79
N GLY A 75 3.90 4.17 1.12
CA GLY A 75 4.06 3.67 2.49
C GLY A 75 4.83 4.65 3.38
N CYS A 76 4.61 4.54 4.69
CA CYS A 76 5.29 5.35 5.71
C CYS A 76 6.07 4.52 6.73
N GLY A 77 6.10 3.20 6.61
CA GLY A 77 6.86 2.30 7.49
C GLY A 77 6.77 0.84 7.04
N ASN A 78 7.45 -0.05 7.77
CA ASN A 78 7.42 -1.50 7.59
C ASN A 78 6.70 -2.17 8.79
N PRO A 79 5.41 -2.54 8.66
CA PRO A 79 4.66 -3.15 9.76
C PRO A 79 5.13 -4.56 10.12
N GLN A 80 5.73 -5.30 9.18
CA GLN A 80 6.23 -6.66 9.43
C GLN A 80 7.40 -6.70 10.40
N ALA A 81 8.25 -5.67 10.36
CA ALA A 81 9.39 -5.55 11.26
C ALA A 81 9.01 -5.55 12.76
N ILE A 82 7.72 -5.33 13.07
CA ILE A 82 7.21 -5.22 14.44
C ILE A 82 6.17 -6.33 14.73
N ALA A 83 5.42 -6.79 13.72
CA ALA A 83 4.25 -7.65 13.91
C ALA A 83 4.56 -9.09 14.35
N SER A 84 5.79 -9.61 14.11
CA SER A 84 6.19 -10.99 14.47
C SER A 84 5.13 -12.03 14.11
N LEU A 85 4.59 -11.95 12.88
CA LEU A 85 3.46 -12.76 12.43
C LEU A 85 3.80 -14.24 12.49
N LYS A 86 2.79 -15.07 12.78
CA LYS A 86 2.93 -16.52 12.90
C LYS A 86 2.10 -17.25 11.86
N GLN A 87 2.54 -18.45 11.53
CA GLN A 87 1.79 -19.32 10.64
C GLN A 87 0.37 -19.57 11.16
N GLY A 88 -0.60 -19.49 10.26
CA GLY A 88 -2.02 -19.69 10.57
C GLY A 88 -2.75 -18.45 11.11
N GLU A 89 -2.06 -17.32 11.30
CA GLU A 89 -2.73 -16.09 11.76
C GLU A 89 -3.57 -15.43 10.66
N THR A 90 -4.57 -14.67 11.08
CA THR A 90 -5.36 -13.81 10.20
C THR A 90 -4.96 -12.35 10.40
N VAL A 91 -4.62 -11.66 9.32
CA VAL A 91 -4.12 -10.29 9.32
C VAL A 91 -5.12 -9.37 8.61
N LEU A 92 -5.35 -8.18 9.17
CA LEU A 92 -6.13 -7.11 8.56
C LEU A 92 -5.21 -5.92 8.28
N ASP A 93 -5.12 -5.54 7.02
CA ASP A 93 -4.38 -4.37 6.56
C ASP A 93 -5.34 -3.23 6.20
N LEU A 94 -5.16 -2.05 6.82
CA LEU A 94 -6.04 -0.90 6.67
C LEU A 94 -5.33 0.19 5.85
N GLY A 95 -5.79 0.39 4.62
CA GLY A 95 -5.11 1.22 3.62
C GLY A 95 -4.16 0.40 2.76
N SER A 96 -4.58 -0.79 2.33
CA SER A 96 -3.72 -1.79 1.68
C SER A 96 -3.16 -1.35 0.31
N GLY A 97 -3.74 -0.32 -0.31
CA GLY A 97 -3.29 0.20 -1.60
C GLY A 97 -3.21 -0.89 -2.67
N GLY A 98 -2.05 -1.02 -3.33
CA GLY A 98 -1.78 -2.06 -4.33
C GLY A 98 -1.49 -3.46 -3.76
N GLY A 99 -1.51 -3.63 -2.44
CA GLY A 99 -1.39 -4.90 -1.73
C GLY A 99 0.02 -5.27 -1.24
N PHE A 100 0.98 -4.35 -1.27
CA PHE A 100 2.39 -4.63 -0.93
C PHE A 100 2.56 -5.36 0.40
N ASP A 101 2.09 -4.78 1.50
CA ASP A 101 2.19 -5.36 2.84
C ASP A 101 1.35 -6.63 3.00
N CYS A 102 0.19 -6.68 2.35
CA CYS A 102 -0.65 -7.87 2.35
C CYS A 102 0.08 -9.09 1.76
N PHE A 103 0.82 -8.91 0.66
CA PHE A 103 1.54 -10.01 0.01
C PHE A 103 2.71 -10.50 0.85
N LEU A 104 3.44 -9.60 1.49
CA LEU A 104 4.50 -9.98 2.42
C LEU A 104 3.92 -10.71 3.64
N ALA A 105 2.84 -10.18 4.23
CA ALA A 105 2.18 -10.82 5.36
C ALA A 105 1.67 -12.22 5.00
N ALA A 106 1.17 -12.41 3.78
CA ALA A 106 0.67 -13.68 3.28
C ALA A 106 1.76 -14.78 3.23
N GLN A 107 3.01 -14.39 2.98
CA GLN A 107 4.16 -15.30 3.03
C GLN A 107 4.48 -15.71 4.47
N GLU A 108 4.45 -14.76 5.41
CA GLU A 108 4.76 -15.03 6.83
C GLU A 108 3.71 -15.92 7.51
N VAL A 109 2.41 -15.64 7.28
CA VAL A 109 1.33 -16.45 7.88
C VAL A 109 1.12 -17.80 7.18
N GLY A 110 1.72 -17.99 6.00
CA GLY A 110 1.69 -19.25 5.25
C GLY A 110 0.30 -19.63 4.71
N GLU A 111 0.22 -20.81 4.09
CA GLU A 111 -0.99 -21.29 3.41
C GLU A 111 -2.20 -21.50 4.33
N THR A 112 -1.95 -21.70 5.63
CA THR A 112 -3.00 -21.87 6.65
C THR A 112 -3.46 -20.56 7.26
N GLY A 113 -2.72 -19.48 7.05
CA GLY A 113 -3.09 -18.12 7.47
C GLY A 113 -3.91 -17.41 6.40
N HIS A 114 -4.33 -16.19 6.72
CA HIS A 114 -5.17 -15.38 5.83
C HIS A 114 -4.87 -13.89 5.98
N VAL A 115 -4.93 -13.13 4.88
CA VAL A 115 -4.71 -11.69 4.89
C VAL A 115 -5.85 -10.97 4.19
N ILE A 116 -6.40 -9.96 4.84
CA ILE A 116 -7.52 -9.15 4.36
C ILE A 116 -7.01 -7.73 4.19
N GLY A 117 -6.96 -7.24 2.96
CA GLY A 117 -6.62 -5.84 2.66
C GLY A 117 -7.89 -5.01 2.49
N VAL A 118 -7.97 -3.88 3.19
CA VAL A 118 -9.07 -2.93 3.06
C VAL A 118 -8.52 -1.61 2.54
N ASP A 119 -9.12 -1.11 1.46
CA ASP A 119 -8.85 0.22 0.93
C ASP A 119 -10.15 0.97 0.63
N MET A 120 -10.08 2.30 0.54
CA MET A 120 -11.24 3.15 0.35
C MET A 120 -11.68 3.28 -1.12
N THR A 121 -10.79 2.98 -2.08
CA THR A 121 -11.02 3.22 -3.51
C THR A 121 -11.17 1.92 -4.30
N ALA A 122 -12.10 1.90 -5.27
CA ALA A 122 -12.33 0.73 -6.09
C ALA A 122 -11.14 0.43 -7.01
N GLU A 123 -10.41 1.46 -7.39
CA GLU A 123 -9.23 1.43 -8.25
C GLU A 123 -8.05 0.75 -7.53
N MET A 124 -7.79 1.09 -6.26
CA MET A 124 -6.77 0.40 -5.45
C MET A 124 -7.13 -1.07 -5.26
N LEU A 125 -8.37 -1.37 -4.86
CA LEU A 125 -8.81 -2.75 -4.67
C LEU A 125 -8.74 -3.56 -5.97
N SER A 126 -9.10 -2.97 -7.11
CA SER A 126 -8.98 -3.64 -8.40
C SER A 126 -7.52 -3.92 -8.77
N LYS A 127 -6.60 -2.98 -8.50
CA LYS A 127 -5.16 -3.19 -8.69
C LYS A 127 -4.63 -4.29 -7.76
N ALA A 128 -4.97 -4.26 -6.47
CA ALA A 128 -4.56 -5.27 -5.49
C ALA A 128 -5.04 -6.68 -5.87
N ARG A 129 -6.32 -6.83 -6.27
CA ARG A 129 -6.85 -8.12 -6.76
C ARG A 129 -6.12 -8.62 -8.00
N ASN A 130 -5.83 -7.75 -8.96
CA ASN A 130 -5.04 -8.11 -10.14
C ASN A 130 -3.62 -8.55 -9.76
N ASN A 131 -2.99 -7.88 -8.79
CA ASN A 131 -1.68 -8.25 -8.28
C ASN A 131 -1.71 -9.60 -7.55
N ALA A 132 -2.75 -9.88 -6.76
CA ALA A 132 -2.95 -11.16 -6.09
C ALA A 132 -3.02 -12.31 -7.09
N ILE A 133 -3.80 -12.13 -8.18
CA ILE A 133 -3.90 -13.12 -9.26
C ILE A 133 -2.55 -13.32 -9.96
N LYS A 134 -1.83 -12.24 -10.30
CA LYS A 134 -0.51 -12.31 -10.94
C LYS A 134 0.53 -13.01 -10.06
N GLY A 135 0.49 -12.76 -8.75
CA GLY A 135 1.38 -13.37 -7.77
C GLY A 135 0.97 -14.78 -7.33
N GLY A 136 -0.21 -15.27 -7.74
CA GLY A 136 -0.71 -16.58 -7.35
C GLY A 136 -1.11 -16.69 -5.87
N TYR A 137 -1.39 -15.56 -5.20
CA TYR A 137 -1.81 -15.53 -3.80
C TYR A 137 -3.23 -16.07 -3.65
N LYS A 138 -3.39 -17.12 -2.85
CA LYS A 138 -4.69 -17.79 -2.58
C LYS A 138 -5.23 -17.49 -1.20
N ASN A 139 -4.37 -17.02 -0.30
CA ASN A 139 -4.67 -16.71 1.09
C ASN A 139 -4.80 -15.19 1.35
N VAL A 140 -5.09 -14.41 0.30
CA VAL A 140 -5.27 -12.95 0.38
C VAL A 140 -6.58 -12.55 -0.29
N GLU A 141 -7.34 -11.67 0.35
CA GLU A 141 -8.53 -11.02 -0.21
C GLU A 141 -8.50 -9.49 -0.03
N PHE A 142 -9.21 -8.80 -0.93
CA PHE A 142 -9.32 -7.33 -1.01
C PHE A 142 -10.73 -6.95 -1.44
#